data_AF-A0A7C4QEF5-F1
#
_entry.id   AF-A0A7C4QEF5-F1
#
_cell.length_a   1.000
_cell.length_b   1.000
_cell.length_c   1.000
_cell.angle_alpha   90.00
_cell.angle_beta   90.00
_cell.angle_gamma   90.00
#
_symmetry.space_group_name_H-M   'P 1'
#
loop_
_entity.id
_entity.type
_entity.pdbx_description
1 polymer ?
#
loop_
_entity_poly.entity_id
_entity_poly.type
_entity_poly.pdbx_seq_one_letter_code
_entity_poly.pdbx_strand_id
1 'polypeptide(L)'
;MTPLQPPSDIKQIGSNGIGHNGHGHGHGHGAEGGPAPELTARRNSPYPLLLDFGVVLALFGLIIIRPVYNPLVGDIAIGLGAVLAVVALLGWIREARAEYARLRD
;
A
#
# COMPACT_ATOMS: atom_id res chain seq x y z
N MET A 1 -54.71 14.63 -10.84
CA MET A 1 -53.28 14.32 -11.06
C MET A 1 -52.90 13.21 -10.11
N THR A 2 -52.79 11.98 -10.64
CA THR A 2 -52.32 10.82 -9.87
C THR A 2 -51.16 10.23 -10.69
N PRO A 3 -49.93 10.22 -10.15
CA PRO A 3 -48.78 9.72 -10.89
C PRO A 3 -48.85 8.20 -11.04
N LEU A 4 -48.58 7.73 -12.26
CA LEU A 4 -48.29 6.34 -12.59
C LEU A 4 -46.93 5.98 -11.98
N GLN A 5 -46.92 5.02 -11.05
CA GLN A 5 -45.71 4.45 -10.49
C GLN A 5 -45.36 3.18 -11.28
N PRO A 6 -44.22 3.13 -12.01
CA PRO A 6 -43.72 1.86 -12.55
C PRO A 6 -43.00 1.04 -11.45
N PRO A 7 -43.04 -0.30 -11.55
CA PRO A 7 -42.58 -1.21 -10.51
C PRO A 7 -41.05 -1.36 -10.45
N SER A 8 -40.59 -1.65 -9.24
CA SER A 8 -39.39 -2.37 -8.82
C SER A 8 -38.50 -2.95 -9.91
N ASP A 9 -37.22 -2.54 -9.92
CA ASP A 9 -36.11 -3.45 -9.58
C ASP A 9 -34.76 -2.73 -9.56
N ILE A 10 -33.81 -3.36 -8.85
CA ILE A 10 -32.36 -3.10 -8.78
C ILE A 10 -31.89 -2.40 -7.48
N LYS A 11 -31.85 -3.25 -6.45
CA LYS A 11 -30.68 -3.56 -5.60
C LYS A 11 -30.11 -2.42 -4.73
N GLN A 12 -30.91 -2.03 -3.75
CA GLN A 12 -30.43 -1.46 -2.49
C GLN A 12 -29.82 -2.59 -1.64
N ILE A 13 -28.51 -2.83 -1.72
CA ILE A 13 -27.83 -3.68 -0.73
C ILE A 13 -27.60 -2.82 0.51
N GLY A 14 -28.63 -2.80 1.35
CA GLY A 14 -28.58 -2.30 2.71
C GLY A 14 -27.83 -3.27 3.62
N SER A 15 -27.07 -2.67 4.52
CA SER A 15 -26.52 -3.25 5.75
C SER A 15 -27.58 -3.94 6.61
N ASN A 16 -27.18 -5.03 7.28
CA ASN A 16 -27.56 -5.47 8.65
C ASN A 16 -27.90 -6.96 8.75
N GLY A 17 -27.04 -7.71 9.43
CA GLY A 17 -27.29 -9.07 9.89
C GLY A 17 -26.50 -9.36 11.17
N ILE A 18 -26.92 -8.75 12.28
CA ILE A 18 -26.61 -9.24 13.63
C ILE A 18 -27.49 -10.47 13.87
N GLY A 19 -26.88 -11.64 14.11
CA GLY A 19 -27.62 -12.87 14.35
C GLY A 19 -26.77 -14.03 14.88
N HIS A 20 -26.77 -14.16 16.20
CA HIS A 20 -26.83 -15.37 17.04
C HIS A 20 -25.80 -16.52 16.94
N ASN A 21 -25.34 -16.90 18.15
CA ASN A 21 -24.63 -18.10 18.55
C ASN A 21 -25.25 -19.39 17.98
N GLY A 22 -24.43 -20.18 17.27
CA GLY A 22 -24.73 -21.56 16.90
C GLY A 22 -23.71 -22.50 17.53
N HIS A 23 -24.14 -23.25 18.54
CA HIS A 23 -23.41 -24.38 19.11
C HIS A 23 -23.52 -25.55 18.11
N GLY A 24 -22.48 -25.79 17.31
CA GLY A 24 -22.40 -26.88 16.34
C GLY A 24 -21.31 -27.86 16.74
N HIS A 25 -21.69 -28.91 17.47
CA HIS A 25 -20.83 -30.05 17.74
C HIS A 25 -20.75 -30.91 16.47
N GLY A 26 -19.62 -30.89 15.79
CA GLY A 26 -19.33 -31.73 14.63
C GLY A 26 -17.99 -32.43 14.84
N HIS A 27 -18.02 -33.65 15.36
CA HIS A 27 -16.89 -34.57 15.26
C HIS A 27 -16.81 -35.12 13.83
N GLY A 28 -15.74 -34.76 13.13
CA GLY A 28 -15.30 -35.34 11.87
C GLY A 28 -13.79 -35.44 11.87
N HIS A 29 -13.29 -36.65 11.63
CA HIS A 29 -11.89 -37.09 11.72
C HIS A 29 -10.91 -36.30 10.85
N GLY A 30 -9.68 -36.17 11.35
CA GLY A 30 -8.64 -35.30 10.83
C GLY A 30 -8.05 -35.66 9.46
N ALA A 31 -7.53 -34.62 8.82
CA ALA A 31 -6.36 -34.65 7.96
C ALA A 31 -5.60 -33.33 8.19
N GLU A 32 -4.36 -33.47 8.62
CA GLU A 32 -3.39 -32.41 8.86
C GLU A 32 -3.18 -31.54 7.59
N GLY A 33 -2.96 -30.24 7.76
CA GLY A 33 -2.70 -29.40 6.59
C GLY A 33 -2.40 -27.92 6.80
N GLY A 34 -1.92 -27.51 7.98
CA GLY A 34 -1.31 -26.20 8.22
C GLY A 34 -2.24 -24.97 8.15
N PRO A 35 -1.93 -23.87 8.88
CA PRO A 35 -2.56 -22.59 8.58
C PRO A 35 -2.22 -22.24 7.12
N ALA A 36 -3.24 -21.97 6.30
CA ALA A 36 -3.04 -21.34 5.01
C ALA A 36 -2.07 -20.15 5.22
N PRO A 37 -1.03 -19.96 4.38
CA PRO A 37 -0.10 -18.87 4.58
C PRO A 37 -0.92 -17.59 4.47
N GLU A 38 -1.18 -16.99 5.62
CA GLU A 38 -1.79 -15.68 5.75
C GLU A 38 -0.83 -14.79 4.96
N LEU A 39 -1.22 -14.44 3.72
CA LEU A 39 -0.53 -13.49 2.89
C LEU A 39 -0.44 -12.24 3.75
N THR A 40 0.72 -12.06 4.38
CA THR A 40 1.00 -11.02 5.37
C THR A 40 0.55 -9.75 4.69
N ALA A 41 -0.58 -9.18 5.14
CA ALA A 41 -1.19 -8.04 4.49
C ALA A 41 -0.12 -6.95 4.42
N ARG A 42 0.44 -6.76 3.22
CA ARG A 42 1.66 -5.98 3.01
C ARG A 42 1.40 -4.60 3.57
N ARG A 43 2.02 -4.28 4.71
CA ARG A 43 1.82 -2.99 5.37
C ARG A 43 2.14 -1.89 4.36
N ASN A 44 1.28 -0.88 4.27
CA ASN A 44 1.43 0.22 3.31
C ASN A 44 2.75 0.96 3.60
N SER A 45 3.84 0.57 2.95
CA SER A 45 5.15 1.20 3.12
C SER A 45 5.21 2.47 2.26
N PRO A 46 5.46 3.66 2.83
CA PRO A 46 5.57 4.89 2.06
C PRO A 46 6.93 5.06 1.38
N TYR A 47 7.94 4.28 1.78
CA TYR A 47 9.31 4.46 1.31
C TYR A 47 9.53 4.25 -0.20
N PRO A 48 8.87 3.28 -0.86
CA PRO A 48 8.95 3.16 -2.32
C PRO A 48 8.50 4.44 -3.03
N LEU A 49 7.40 5.05 -2.56
CA LEU A 49 6.89 6.30 -3.13
C LEU A 49 7.84 7.47 -2.89
N LEU A 50 8.40 7.60 -1.68
CA LEU A 50 9.41 8.63 -1.39
C LEU A 50 10.67 8.46 -2.23
N LEU A 51 11.09 7.20 -2.46
CA LEU A 51 12.23 6.89 -3.30
C LEU A 51 11.99 7.32 -4.74
N ASP A 52 10.84 6.97 -5.31
CA ASP A 52 10.44 7.39 -6.65
C ASP A 52 10.42 8.92 -6.75
N PHE A 53 9.85 9.61 -5.76
CA PHE A 53 9.86 11.08 -5.71
C PHE A 53 11.28 11.66 -5.71
N GLY A 54 12.19 11.10 -4.91
CA GLY A 54 13.59 11.54 -4.85
C GLY A 54 14.31 11.34 -6.19
N VAL A 55 14.11 10.18 -6.82
CA VAL A 55 14.69 9.85 -8.12
C VAL A 55 14.14 10.76 -9.21
N VAL A 56 12.82 10.96 -9.26
CA VAL A 56 12.17 11.86 -10.23
C VAL A 56 12.67 13.29 -10.05
N LEU A 57 12.79 13.78 -8.81
CA LEU A 57 13.33 15.11 -8.55
C LEU A 57 14.78 15.24 -9.03
N ALA A 58 15.62 14.23 -8.78
CA ALA A 58 17.00 14.24 -9.23
C ALA A 58 17.11 14.21 -10.77
N LEU A 59 16.32 13.37 -11.43
CA LEU A 59 16.26 13.31 -12.89
C LEU A 59 15.73 14.60 -13.50
N PHE A 60 14.71 15.22 -12.88
CA PHE A 60 14.18 16.50 -13.32
C PHE A 60 15.23 17.62 -13.21
N GLY A 61 15.98 17.63 -12.09
CA GLY A 61 17.11 18.53 -11.90
C GLY A 61 18.19 18.36 -12.97
N LEU A 62 18.52 17.12 -13.32
CA LEU A 62 19.55 16.78 -14.30
C LEU A 62 19.14 17.04 -15.75
N ILE A 63 17.94 16.62 -16.13
CA ILE A 63 17.48 16.60 -17.53
C ILE A 63 16.88 17.95 -17.94
N ILE A 64 16.21 18.65 -17.02
CA ILE A 64 15.47 19.87 -17.35
C ILE A 64 16.14 21.10 -16.73
N ILE A 65 16.28 21.14 -15.40
CA ILE A 65 16.69 22.39 -14.73
C ILE A 65 18.13 22.77 -15.11
N ARG A 66 19.06 21.81 -15.05
CA ARG A 66 20.48 22.04 -15.31
C ARG A 66 20.76 22.57 -16.73
N PRO A 67 20.23 21.96 -17.81
CA PRO A 67 20.48 22.44 -19.17
C PRO A 67 19.59 23.61 -19.61
N VAL A 68 18.34 23.71 -19.14
CA VAL A 68 17.37 24.69 -19.66
C VAL A 68 17.39 26.01 -18.88
N TYR A 69 17.57 25.96 -17.56
CA TYR A 69 17.39 27.13 -16.70
C TYR A 69 18.71 27.64 -16.11
N ASN A 70 19.32 26.86 -15.21
CA ASN A 70 20.54 27.25 -14.53
C ASN A 70 21.24 25.99 -13.98
N PRO A 71 22.54 25.80 -14.30
CA PRO A 71 23.27 24.62 -13.86
C PRO A 71 23.35 24.50 -12.33
N LEU A 72 23.49 25.62 -11.62
CA LEU A 72 23.65 25.64 -10.16
C LEU A 72 22.35 25.23 -9.45
N VAL A 73 21.20 25.68 -9.95
CA VAL A 73 19.88 25.27 -9.44
C VAL A 73 19.62 23.79 -9.76
N GLY A 74 20.03 23.34 -10.94
CA GLY A 74 19.97 21.93 -11.33
C GLY A 74 20.78 21.03 -10.40
N ASP A 75 22.03 21.40 -10.11
CA ASP A 75 22.90 20.64 -9.21
C ASP A 75 22.33 20.57 -7.77
N ILE A 76 21.71 21.65 -7.28
CA ILE A 76 21.00 21.64 -5.98
C ILE A 76 19.80 20.69 -6.02
N ALA A 77 18.99 20.73 -7.08
CA ALA A 77 17.83 19.84 -7.22
C ALA A 77 18.25 18.35 -7.31
N ILE A 78 19.33 18.07 -8.04
CA ILE A 78 19.94 16.72 -8.10
C ILE A 78 20.38 16.27 -6.71
N GLY A 79 21.12 17.12 -5.99
CA GLY A 79 21.60 16.83 -4.64
C GLY A 79 20.46 16.53 -3.67
N LEU A 80 19.42 17.37 -3.66
CA LEU A 80 18.23 17.17 -2.82
C LEU A 80 17.49 15.87 -3.18
N GLY A 81 17.26 15.62 -4.46
CA GLY A 81 16.60 14.39 -4.91
C GLY A 81 17.39 13.13 -4.55
N ALA A 82 18.71 13.15 -4.72
CA ALA A 82 19.59 12.05 -4.36
C ALA A 82 19.58 11.78 -2.85
N VAL A 83 19.67 12.83 -2.02
CA VAL A 83 19.59 12.68 -0.56
C VAL A 83 18.24 12.09 -0.14
N LEU A 84 17.14 12.57 -0.72
CA LEU A 84 15.79 12.03 -0.48
C LEU A 84 15.71 10.55 -0.83
N ALA A 85 16.20 10.16 -2.02
CA ALA A 85 16.20 8.77 -2.48
C ALA A 85 17.02 7.87 -1.55
N VAL A 86 18.20 8.32 -1.09
CA VAL A 86 19.05 7.57 -0.16
C VAL A 86 18.35 7.38 1.20
N VAL A 87 17.78 8.44 1.76
CA VAL A 87 17.06 8.36 3.05
C VAL A 87 15.84 7.44 2.93
N ALA A 88 15.08 7.54 1.84
CA ALA A 88 13.95 6.68 1.57
C ALA A 88 14.38 5.20 1.45
N LEU A 89 15.47 4.93 0.71
CA LEU A 89 16.01 3.58 0.55
C LEU A 89 16.46 3.00 1.89
N LEU A 90 17.18 3.77 2.70
CA LEU A 90 17.62 3.35 4.03
C LEU A 90 16.42 3.07 4.95
N GLY A 91 15.40 3.92 4.92
CA GLY A 91 14.15 3.71 5.64
C GLY A 91 13.46 2.41 5.20
N TRP A 92 13.40 2.17 3.89
CA TRP A 92 12.79 0.96 3.33
C TRP A 92 13.54 -0.31 3.75
N ILE A 93 14.87 -0.29 3.71
CA ILE A 93 15.71 -1.42 4.14
C ILE A 93 15.51 -1.70 5.63
N ARG A 94 15.42 -0.66 6.46
CA ARG A 94 15.19 -0.82 7.91
C ARG A 94 13.82 -1.42 8.18
N GLU A 95 12.80 -1.00 7.43
CA GLU A 95 11.46 -1.58 7.52
C GLU A 95 11.44 -3.06 7.13
N ALA A 96 12.10 -3.41 6.02
CA ALA A 96 12.24 -4.80 5.59
C ALA A 96 12.94 -5.66 6.64
N ARG A 97 14.06 -5.18 7.22
CA ARG A 97 14.78 -5.91 8.29
C ARG A 97 13.94 -6.12 9.54
N ALA A 98 13.13 -5.13 9.93
CA ALA A 98 12.25 -5.26 11.08
C ALA A 98 11.16 -6.32 10.85
N GLU A 99 10.68 -6.44 9.62
CA GLU A 99 9.72 -7.47 9.23
C GLU A 99 10.36 -8.88 9.27
N TYR A 100 11.59 -9.02 8.77
CA TYR A 100 12.35 -10.28 8.89
C TYR A 100 12.66 -10.66 10.34
N ALA A 101 12.96 -9.70 11.21
CA ALA A 101 13.24 -9.98 12.61
C ALA A 101 12.02 -10.55 13.35
N ARG A 102 10.82 -10.04 13.06
CA ARG A 102 9.56 -10.54 13.65
C ARG A 102 9.19 -11.95 13.23
N LEU A 103 9.67 -12.42 12.07
CA LEU A 103 9.43 -13.77 11.57
C LEU A 103 10.39 -14.80 12.17
N ARG A 104 11.43 -14.37 12.88
CA ARG A 104 12.47 -15.24 13.44
C ARG A 104 12.21 -15.65 14.90
N ASP A 105 11.42 -14.88 15.63
CA ASP A 105 10.96 -15.18 16.99
C ASP A 105 9.65 -16.00 16.96
#